data_AF-A0A0R3WQP8-F1
#
_entry.id   AF-A0A0R3WQP8-F1
#
_cell.length_a   1.000
_cell.length_b   1.000
_cell.length_c   1.000
_cell.angle_alpha   90.00
_cell.angle_beta   90.00
_cell.angle_gamma   90.00
#
_symmetry.space_group_name_H-M   'P 1'
#
loop_
_entity.id
_entity.type
_entity.pdbx_description
1 polymer ?
#
loop_
_entity_poly.entity_id
_entity_poly.type
_entity_poly.pdbx_seq_one_letter_code
_entity_poly.pdbx_strand_id
1 'polypeptide(L)'
;MSRIILLQAYYQWVPFVLGLQCIIFYLPHLLWEMVCISRASGDVFTLIEAARKAASGGRSDRKREVHRVAEFLEDMIDAHQCSRRGRKAKLVDKMYDTCGLCVVSKRMGTCLVWSYIALKVVIILNAALQLHLIQIFLGFTGHYIKPVPVDPLLQETMQQSSGKGEHGYSFGWAIASYIRSGQEWPETLLFPRVAYCRVPSIRLVGGENAYTAQCTLPINMLNEKIYIFLWFWILFLLITSLLSLFLWIIRITSPFRRYRYIARFLRVCKIGEEAKRPTGPRSRKTQLENFVDDYLRQDGVFLVRMLAINAGEVLAADVVGLVWNHYQGRKPEDITPLPANFVPSEMMSPHDKIQKIEVGFV
;
A
#
# COMPACT_ATOMS: atom_id res chain seq x y z
N MET A 1 5.66 4.60 -46.43
CA MET A 1 4.29 4.06 -46.27
C MET A 1 4.09 3.39 -44.90
N SER A 2 5.01 2.51 -44.46
CA SER A 2 4.88 1.78 -43.18
C SER A 2 4.81 2.64 -41.91
N ARG A 3 5.51 3.80 -41.85
CA ARG A 3 5.48 4.70 -40.68
C ARG A 3 4.15 5.44 -40.48
N ILE A 4 3.40 5.74 -41.55
CA ILE A 4 2.12 6.47 -41.45
C ILE A 4 1.02 5.54 -40.94
N ILE A 5 1.01 4.27 -41.39
CA ILE A 5 0.09 3.24 -40.90
C ILE A 5 0.33 2.95 -39.40
N LEU A 6 1.60 2.93 -38.97
CA LEU A 6 1.99 2.76 -37.57
C LEU A 6 1.53 3.93 -36.68
N LEU A 7 1.60 5.17 -37.16
CA LEU A 7 1.11 6.35 -36.43
C LEU A 7 -0.40 6.29 -36.21
N GLN A 8 -1.19 5.86 -37.21
CA GLN A 8 -2.64 5.82 -37.10
C GLN A 8 -3.13 4.68 -36.19
N ALA A 9 -2.42 3.55 -36.16
CA ALA A 9 -2.67 2.46 -35.21
C ALA A 9 -2.35 2.88 -33.76
N TYR A 10 -1.23 3.58 -33.54
CA TYR A 10 -0.82 4.03 -32.19
C TYR A 10 -1.91 4.82 -31.45
N TYR A 11 -2.56 5.79 -32.11
CA TYR A 11 -3.60 6.62 -31.48
C TYR A 11 -4.85 5.83 -31.08
N GLN A 12 -5.15 4.73 -31.77
CA GLN A 12 -6.27 3.87 -31.40
C GLN A 12 -6.04 3.17 -30.06
N TRP A 13 -4.78 2.90 -29.71
CA TRP A 13 -4.42 2.19 -28.48
C TRP A 13 -4.27 3.10 -27.25
N VAL A 14 -4.11 4.41 -27.42
CA VAL A 14 -3.94 5.38 -26.32
C VAL A 14 -5.00 5.21 -25.21
N PRO A 15 -6.32 5.22 -25.51
CA PRO A 15 -7.34 5.12 -24.45
C PRO A 15 -7.35 3.74 -23.77
N PHE A 16 -7.06 2.67 -24.51
CA PHE A 16 -7.01 1.31 -23.96
C PHE A 16 -5.80 1.14 -23.03
N VAL A 17 -4.64 1.69 -23.40
CA VAL A 17 -3.44 1.66 -22.56
C VAL A 17 -3.65 2.47 -21.30
N LEU A 18 -4.22 3.68 -21.39
CA LEU A 18 -4.56 4.48 -20.21
C LEU A 18 -5.59 3.77 -19.32
N GLY A 19 -6.61 3.14 -19.90
CA GLY A 19 -7.57 2.31 -19.17
C GLY A 19 -6.91 1.15 -18.44
N LEU A 20 -5.99 0.44 -19.10
CA LEU A 20 -5.19 -0.63 -18.48
C LEU A 20 -4.31 -0.10 -17.34
N GLN A 21 -3.66 1.05 -17.52
CA GLN A 21 -2.89 1.71 -16.46
C GLN A 21 -3.76 2.01 -15.24
N CYS A 22 -4.98 2.53 -15.42
CA CYS A 22 -5.93 2.74 -14.33
C CYS A 22 -6.30 1.45 -13.60
N ILE A 23 -6.57 0.36 -14.32
CA ILE A 23 -6.89 -0.95 -13.73
C ILE A 23 -5.71 -1.47 -12.90
N ILE A 24 -4.50 -1.39 -13.46
CA ILE A 24 -3.29 -1.83 -12.77
C ILE A 24 -3.02 -0.95 -11.53
N PHE A 25 -3.34 0.36 -11.55
CA PHE A 25 -3.27 1.23 -10.37
C PHE A 25 -4.23 0.82 -9.24
N TYR A 26 -5.39 0.25 -9.59
CA TYR A 26 -6.39 -0.22 -8.63
C TYR A 26 -6.05 -1.59 -8.02
N LEU A 27 -5.23 -2.40 -8.71
CA LEU A 27 -4.91 -3.78 -8.32
C LEU A 27 -4.36 -3.93 -6.88
N PRO A 28 -3.46 -3.07 -6.36
CA PRO A 28 -3.00 -3.18 -4.97
C PRO A 28 -4.12 -3.05 -3.93
N HIS A 29 -5.16 -2.24 -4.21
CA HIS A 29 -6.32 -2.11 -3.32
C HIS A 29 -7.09 -3.42 -3.22
N LEU A 30 -7.39 -4.03 -4.37
CA LEU A 30 -8.04 -5.35 -4.44
C LEU A 30 -7.22 -6.43 -3.73
N LEU A 31 -5.89 -6.43 -3.91
CA LEU A 31 -5.01 -7.35 -3.20
C LEU A 31 -5.09 -7.16 -1.69
N TRP A 32 -5.14 -5.91 -1.21
CA TRP A 32 -5.27 -5.65 0.22
C TRP A 32 -6.60 -6.14 0.77
N GLU A 33 -7.72 -5.86 0.10
CA GLU A 33 -9.04 -6.36 0.48
C GLU A 33 -9.06 -7.88 0.54
N MET A 34 -8.54 -8.55 -0.48
CA MET A 34 -8.46 -10.02 -0.49
C MET A 34 -7.58 -10.57 0.64
N VAL A 35 -6.45 -9.91 0.95
CA VAL A 35 -5.58 -10.31 2.07
C VAL A 35 -6.28 -10.11 3.42
N CYS A 36 -7.02 -9.02 3.59
CA CYS A 36 -7.82 -8.77 4.80
C CYS A 36 -8.89 -9.84 4.97
N ILE A 37 -9.66 -10.15 3.92
CA ILE A 37 -10.75 -11.15 3.96
C ILE A 37 -10.20 -12.56 4.23
N SER A 38 -9.11 -12.94 3.57
CA SER A 38 -8.58 -14.32 3.64
C SER A 38 -7.80 -14.63 4.92
N ARG A 39 -7.34 -13.61 5.67
CA ARG A 39 -6.41 -13.82 6.79
C ARG A 39 -6.88 -13.26 8.12
N ALA A 40 -7.71 -12.21 8.13
CA ALA A 40 -8.06 -11.55 9.37
C ALA A 40 -9.26 -12.28 10.01
N SER A 41 -9.06 -12.85 11.19
CA SER A 41 -10.13 -13.45 12.00
C SER A 41 -11.21 -12.43 12.44
N GLY A 42 -11.05 -11.16 12.07
CA GLY A 42 -12.00 -10.06 12.11
C GLY A 42 -11.48 -8.97 11.18
N ASP A 43 -12.36 -8.32 10.41
CA ASP A 43 -11.96 -7.31 9.44
C ASP A 43 -11.32 -6.09 10.15
N VAL A 44 -10.07 -5.76 9.81
CA VAL A 44 -9.39 -4.56 10.34
C VAL A 44 -10.18 -3.30 10.00
N PHE A 45 -10.87 -3.29 8.86
CA PHE A 45 -11.71 -2.16 8.47
C PHE A 45 -12.93 -2.00 9.38
N THR A 46 -13.56 -3.09 9.84
CA THR A 46 -14.68 -2.99 10.78
C THR A 46 -14.22 -2.51 12.16
N LEU A 47 -13.04 -2.91 12.63
CA LEU A 47 -12.43 -2.35 13.84
C LEU A 47 -12.25 -0.83 13.71
N ILE A 48 -11.65 -0.38 12.60
CA ILE A 48 -11.37 1.04 12.36
C ILE A 48 -12.67 1.83 12.24
N GLU A 49 -13.68 1.30 11.56
CA GLU A 49 -14.96 1.97 11.39
C GLU A 49 -15.73 2.07 12.71
N ALA A 50 -15.75 1.01 13.52
CA ALA A 50 -16.30 1.04 14.87
C ALA A 50 -15.60 2.10 15.74
N ALA A 51 -14.27 2.19 15.64
CA ALA A 51 -13.48 3.17 16.35
C ALA A 51 -13.72 4.61 15.87
N ARG A 52 -13.84 4.81 14.55
CA ARG A 52 -14.16 6.11 13.96
C ARG A 52 -15.53 6.59 14.40
N LYS A 53 -16.52 5.69 14.42
CA LYS A 53 -17.86 5.95 14.96
C LYS A 53 -17.79 6.32 16.44
N ALA A 54 -17.04 5.57 17.24
CA ALA A 54 -16.82 5.85 18.65
C ALA A 54 -16.12 7.21 18.90
N ALA A 55 -15.21 7.62 18.01
CA ALA A 55 -14.53 8.91 18.08
C ALA A 55 -15.47 10.08 17.76
N SER A 56 -16.40 9.89 16.80
CA SER A 56 -17.40 10.90 16.43
C SER A 56 -18.62 10.97 17.35
N GLY A 57 -18.82 9.97 18.21
CA GLY A 57 -19.99 9.84 19.08
C GLY A 57 -19.98 10.79 20.29
N GLY A 58 -21.16 10.99 20.89
CA GLY A 58 -21.34 11.79 22.11
C GLY A 58 -20.63 11.20 23.34
N ARG A 59 -20.34 12.05 24.34
CA ARG A 59 -19.54 11.67 25.53
C ARG A 59 -20.16 10.56 26.38
N SER A 60 -21.50 10.43 26.40
CA SER A 60 -22.22 9.39 27.13
C SER A 60 -22.04 8.00 26.51
N ASP A 61 -22.19 7.90 25.19
CA ASP A 61 -22.14 6.64 24.45
C ASP A 61 -20.71 6.18 24.18
N ARG A 62 -19.76 7.12 24.16
CA ARG A 62 -18.34 6.86 23.91
C ARG A 62 -17.78 5.74 24.77
N LYS A 63 -18.13 5.65 26.06
CA LYS A 63 -17.61 4.60 26.95
C LYS A 63 -18.02 3.20 26.47
N ARG A 64 -19.27 3.03 26.05
CA ARG A 64 -19.80 1.75 25.57
C ARG A 64 -19.16 1.36 24.24
N GLU A 65 -19.04 2.32 23.32
CA GLU A 65 -18.43 2.06 22.01
C GLU A 65 -16.92 1.76 22.14
N VAL A 66 -16.22 2.44 23.05
CA VAL A 66 -14.81 2.15 23.36
C VAL A 66 -14.63 0.75 23.95
N HIS A 67 -15.55 0.28 24.82
CA HIS A 67 -15.52 -1.10 25.32
C HIS A 67 -15.69 -2.11 24.17
N ARG A 68 -16.64 -1.88 23.26
CA ARG A 68 -16.81 -2.75 22.08
C ARG A 68 -15.56 -2.81 21.21
N VAL A 69 -14.90 -1.66 20.99
CA VAL A 69 -13.66 -1.58 20.21
C VAL A 69 -12.52 -2.33 20.92
N ALA A 70 -12.45 -2.24 22.26
CA ALA A 70 -11.48 -2.98 23.05
C ALA A 70 -11.71 -4.49 22.99
N GLU A 71 -12.95 -4.95 23.17
CA GLU A 71 -13.34 -6.37 23.04
C GLU A 71 -12.99 -6.89 21.64
N PHE A 72 -13.36 -6.16 20.59
CA PHE A 72 -13.03 -6.57 19.21
C PHE A 72 -11.52 -6.63 18.96
N LEU A 73 -10.75 -5.69 19.52
CA LEU A 73 -9.29 -5.72 19.45
C LEU A 73 -8.71 -6.93 20.20
N GLU A 74 -9.24 -7.27 21.37
CA GLU A 74 -8.84 -8.45 22.15
C GLU A 74 -9.17 -9.75 21.43
N ASP A 75 -10.36 -9.88 20.87
CA ASP A 75 -10.77 -11.03 20.03
C ASP A 75 -9.82 -11.20 18.85
N MET A 76 -9.44 -10.10 18.20
CA MET A 76 -8.44 -10.11 17.14
C MET A 76 -7.05 -10.52 17.66
N ILE A 77 -6.63 -10.08 18.85
CA ILE A 77 -5.34 -10.47 19.43
C ILE A 77 -5.34 -11.97 19.80
N ASP A 78 -6.37 -12.44 20.49
CA ASP A 78 -6.50 -13.82 20.98
C ASP A 78 -6.65 -14.82 19.81
N ALA A 79 -7.39 -14.48 18.76
CA ALA A 79 -7.51 -15.31 17.56
C ALA A 79 -6.14 -15.56 16.87
N HIS A 80 -5.21 -14.62 16.97
CA HIS A 80 -3.85 -14.78 16.44
C HIS A 80 -2.92 -15.56 17.38
N GLN A 81 -3.32 -15.87 18.62
CA GLN A 81 -2.51 -16.59 19.60
C GLN A 81 -2.54 -18.14 19.45
N CYS A 82 -3.09 -18.70 18.36
CA CYS A 82 -3.21 -20.16 18.14
C CYS A 82 -1.99 -20.99 18.62
N SER A 83 -2.29 -21.84 19.61
CA SER A 83 -1.49 -22.68 20.50
C SER A 83 0.01 -22.94 20.21
N ARG A 84 0.79 -22.62 21.24
CA ARG A 84 2.26 -22.67 21.38
C ARG A 84 2.81 -24.08 21.65
N ARG A 85 2.38 -25.13 20.95
CA ARG A 85 2.89 -26.50 21.24
C ARG A 85 3.24 -27.35 20.00
N GLY A 86 4.53 -27.63 19.83
CA GLY A 86 5.07 -28.61 18.87
C GLY A 86 6.58 -28.52 18.67
N ARG A 87 7.24 -29.63 18.27
CA ARG A 87 8.70 -29.71 18.04
C ARG A 87 9.23 -28.68 17.03
N LYS A 88 8.39 -28.26 16.07
CA LYS A 88 8.67 -27.18 15.10
C LYS A 88 8.82 -25.79 15.74
N ALA A 89 8.38 -25.57 16.98
CA ALA A 89 8.50 -24.27 17.67
C ALA A 89 9.95 -23.99 18.13
N LYS A 90 10.62 -24.99 18.70
CA LYS A 90 12.02 -24.89 19.16
C LYS A 90 13.03 -24.70 18.01
N LEU A 91 12.73 -25.25 16.83
CA LEU A 91 13.60 -25.10 15.65
C LEU A 91 13.56 -23.67 15.08
N VAL A 92 12.37 -23.05 15.10
CA VAL A 92 12.17 -21.68 14.62
C VAL A 92 12.75 -20.65 15.60
N ASP A 93 12.66 -20.88 16.92
CA ASP A 93 13.37 -20.07 17.92
C ASP A 93 14.89 -20.07 17.68
N LYS A 94 15.46 -21.20 17.24
CA LYS A 94 16.90 -21.31 16.94
C LYS A 94 17.31 -20.58 15.65
N MET A 95 16.42 -20.50 14.66
CA MET A 95 16.65 -19.69 13.44
C MET A 95 16.56 -18.18 13.72
N TYR A 96 15.85 -17.79 14.79
CA TYR A 96 15.66 -16.39 15.20
C TYR A 96 16.95 -15.75 15.72
N ASP A 97 17.79 -16.50 16.43
CA ASP A 97 19.09 -16.02 16.92
C ASP A 97 20.07 -15.68 15.78
N THR A 98 19.85 -16.22 14.58
CA THR A 98 20.76 -16.03 13.44
C THR A 98 20.29 -14.98 12.43
N CYS A 99 18.97 -14.76 12.27
CA CYS A 99 18.44 -13.75 11.32
C CYS A 99 17.04 -13.24 11.71
N GLY A 100 16.99 -12.24 12.59
CA GLY A 100 15.75 -11.69 13.17
C GLY A 100 14.91 -10.78 12.25
N LEU A 101 15.31 -10.52 11.00
CA LEU A 101 14.67 -9.51 10.15
C LEU A 101 13.78 -10.07 9.03
N CYS A 102 13.94 -11.34 8.61
CA CYS A 102 13.38 -11.81 7.32
C CYS A 102 12.42 -13.00 7.40
N VAL A 103 12.01 -13.47 8.59
CA VAL A 103 11.15 -14.65 8.69
C VAL A 103 9.68 -14.27 8.87
N VAL A 104 8.92 -14.34 7.77
CA VAL A 104 7.45 -14.30 7.78
C VAL A 104 6.95 -15.59 8.43
N SER A 105 6.43 -15.50 9.66
CA SER A 105 5.88 -16.65 10.36
C SER A 105 4.49 -16.36 10.90
N LYS A 106 3.52 -17.21 10.52
CA LYS A 106 2.12 -17.20 10.99
C LYS A 106 2.00 -17.43 12.52
N ARG A 107 3.12 -17.73 13.19
CA ARG A 107 3.22 -18.17 14.60
C ARG A 107 3.63 -17.05 15.58
N MET A 108 4.11 -15.90 15.11
CA MET A 108 4.72 -14.87 15.99
C MET A 108 3.82 -13.65 16.26
N GLY A 109 2.67 -13.53 15.61
CA GLY A 109 1.90 -12.28 15.64
C GLY A 109 2.69 -11.12 15.02
N THR A 110 3.34 -11.39 13.88
CA THR A 110 3.98 -10.41 12.98
C THR A 110 3.39 -10.47 11.56
N CYS A 111 2.38 -11.30 11.35
CA CYS A 111 1.90 -11.64 10.03
C CYS A 111 1.16 -10.46 9.39
N LEU A 112 0.38 -9.72 10.19
CA LEU A 112 -0.39 -8.58 9.73
C LEU A 112 0.55 -7.40 9.40
N VAL A 113 1.59 -7.23 10.22
CA VAL A 113 2.66 -6.27 9.94
C VAL A 113 3.38 -6.59 8.63
N TRP A 114 3.76 -7.84 8.40
CA TRP A 114 4.44 -8.24 7.17
C TRP A 114 3.56 -8.15 5.93
N SER A 115 2.27 -8.51 6.02
CA SER A 115 1.34 -8.34 4.90
C SER A 115 1.13 -6.87 4.55
N TYR A 116 1.08 -5.97 5.54
CA TYR A 116 1.01 -4.52 5.32
C TYR A 116 2.28 -3.96 4.65
N ILE A 117 3.47 -4.38 5.09
CA ILE A 117 4.74 -4.00 4.45
C ILE A 117 4.78 -4.53 3.01
N ALA A 118 4.39 -5.79 2.79
CA ALA A 118 4.32 -6.38 1.46
C ALA A 118 3.37 -5.60 0.54
N LEU A 119 2.21 -5.17 1.04
CA LEU A 119 1.31 -4.29 0.28
C LEU A 119 2.00 -2.98 -0.12
N LYS A 120 2.68 -2.31 0.82
CA LYS A 120 3.40 -1.05 0.52
C LYS A 120 4.47 -1.26 -0.56
N VAL A 121 5.17 -2.39 -0.53
CA VAL A 121 6.12 -2.77 -1.59
C VAL A 121 5.41 -2.99 -2.92
N VAL A 122 4.29 -3.71 -2.94
CA VAL A 122 3.48 -3.90 -4.17
C VAL A 122 2.99 -2.56 -4.73
N ILE A 123 2.56 -1.61 -3.89
CA ILE A 123 2.18 -0.26 -4.32
C ILE A 123 3.36 0.48 -4.99
N ILE A 124 4.56 0.38 -4.41
CA ILE A 124 5.78 1.01 -4.96
C ILE A 124 6.17 0.38 -6.30
N LEU A 125 6.16 -0.97 -6.36
CA LEU A 125 6.44 -1.70 -7.60
C LEU A 125 5.41 -1.36 -8.68
N ASN A 126 4.15 -1.20 -8.31
CA ASN A 126 3.09 -0.78 -9.20
C ASN A 126 3.36 0.63 -9.76
N ALA A 127 3.66 1.61 -8.90
CA ALA A 127 3.99 2.96 -9.35
C ALA A 127 5.23 3.00 -10.28
N ALA A 128 6.27 2.20 -9.97
CA ALA A 128 7.44 2.07 -10.83
C ALA A 128 7.11 1.42 -12.18
N LEU A 129 6.28 0.36 -12.18
CA LEU A 129 5.80 -0.28 -13.40
C LEU A 129 5.03 0.70 -14.29
N GLN A 130 4.21 1.57 -13.70
CA GLN A 130 3.42 2.57 -14.44
C GLN A 130 4.31 3.61 -15.14
N LEU A 131 5.36 4.08 -14.46
CA LEU A 131 6.38 4.94 -15.08
C LEU A 131 7.10 4.22 -16.23
N HIS A 132 7.39 2.93 -16.05
CA HIS A 132 8.03 2.11 -17.09
C HIS A 132 7.10 1.89 -18.30
N LEU A 133 5.81 1.63 -18.08
CA LEU A 133 4.81 1.48 -19.14
C LEU A 133 4.68 2.77 -19.96
N ILE A 134 4.65 3.94 -19.32
CA ILE A 134 4.64 5.24 -20.02
C ILE A 134 5.90 5.38 -20.87
N GLN A 135 7.07 5.02 -20.33
CA GLN A 135 8.32 5.12 -21.07
C GLN A 135 8.39 4.20 -22.29
N ILE A 136 7.90 2.95 -22.16
CA ILE A 136 7.76 2.01 -23.30
C ILE A 136 6.78 2.56 -24.32
N PHE A 137 5.61 3.03 -23.87
CA PHE A 137 4.54 3.50 -24.74
C PHE A 137 4.97 4.71 -25.58
N LEU A 138 5.80 5.58 -25.02
CA LEU A 138 6.37 6.74 -25.70
C LEU A 138 7.61 6.40 -26.56
N GLY A 139 8.09 5.16 -26.56
CA GLY A 139 9.26 4.76 -27.36
C GLY A 139 10.58 5.39 -26.91
N PHE A 140 10.67 5.93 -25.69
CA PHE A 140 11.91 6.45 -25.10
C PHE A 140 12.77 5.31 -24.52
N THR A 141 13.20 4.38 -25.38
CA THR A 141 14.17 3.33 -25.07
C THR A 141 15.59 3.81 -25.39
N GLY A 142 16.05 4.90 -24.76
CA GLY A 142 17.47 5.31 -24.71
C GLY A 142 18.24 5.58 -26.03
N HIS A 143 17.69 5.26 -27.20
CA HIS A 143 18.44 5.14 -28.46
C HIS A 143 17.98 6.06 -29.59
N TYR A 144 16.94 6.87 -29.40
CA TYR A 144 16.32 7.62 -30.50
C TYR A 144 16.04 9.09 -30.17
N ILE A 145 17.11 9.88 -29.99
CA ILE A 145 17.12 11.26 -30.48
C ILE A 145 18.49 11.49 -31.12
N LYS A 146 18.63 11.11 -32.40
CA LYS A 146 19.60 11.81 -33.26
C LYS A 146 18.81 12.98 -33.85
N PRO A 147 19.16 14.25 -33.56
CA PRO A 147 18.53 15.37 -34.23
C PRO A 147 18.68 15.16 -35.74
N VAL A 148 17.58 15.28 -36.47
CA VAL A 148 17.63 15.32 -37.94
C VAL A 148 18.32 16.64 -38.29
N PRO A 149 19.43 16.63 -39.05
CA PRO A 149 20.05 17.87 -39.49
C PRO A 149 19.08 18.56 -40.44
N VAL A 150 18.57 19.72 -40.01
CA VAL A 150 17.99 20.71 -40.91
C VAL A 150 19.19 21.53 -41.39
N ASP A 151 19.46 21.42 -42.69
CA ASP A 151 20.50 22.10 -43.45
C ASP A 151 21.96 21.63 -43.24
N PRO A 152 22.66 21.19 -44.31
CA PRO A 152 24.08 20.81 -44.23
C PRO A 152 25.03 21.96 -43.83
N LEU A 153 24.59 23.22 -43.96
CA LEU A 153 25.40 24.42 -43.74
C LEU A 153 25.42 24.91 -42.28
N LEU A 154 24.51 24.45 -41.42
CA LEU A 154 24.54 24.77 -39.99
C LEU A 154 25.31 23.72 -39.15
N GLN A 155 25.76 22.64 -39.80
CA GLN A 155 26.52 21.53 -39.20
C GLN A 155 27.83 22.02 -38.54
N GLU A 156 28.51 23.00 -39.12
CA GLU A 156 29.82 23.44 -38.62
C GLU A 156 29.72 24.30 -37.36
N THR A 157 28.62 25.04 -37.16
CA THR A 157 28.49 25.95 -36.01
C THR A 157 28.06 25.28 -34.70
N MET A 158 27.52 24.05 -34.73
CA MET A 158 27.06 23.36 -33.51
C MET A 158 27.99 22.24 -33.03
N GLN A 159 29.09 21.96 -33.73
CA GLN A 159 29.97 20.85 -33.41
C GLN A 159 30.95 21.14 -32.24
N GLN A 160 30.97 22.36 -31.70
CA GLN A 160 31.87 22.75 -30.61
C GLN A 160 31.29 22.63 -29.18
N SER A 161 30.11 22.01 -29.01
CA SER A 161 29.57 21.71 -27.66
C SER A 161 29.28 20.22 -27.41
N SER A 162 29.69 19.33 -28.31
CA SER A 162 29.47 17.88 -28.12
C SER A 162 30.55 17.26 -27.23
N GLY A 163 30.54 17.65 -25.96
CA GLY A 163 31.37 17.08 -24.91
C GLY A 163 30.56 16.82 -23.65
N LYS A 164 29.84 15.69 -23.63
CA LYS A 164 29.51 14.81 -22.48
C LYS A 164 28.11 14.20 -22.59
N GLY A 165 28.06 12.86 -22.60
CA GLY A 165 26.98 12.09 -22.01
C GLY A 165 26.10 11.29 -22.98
N GLU A 166 26.55 10.10 -23.34
CA GLU A 166 25.68 8.97 -23.70
C GLU A 166 24.83 8.56 -22.48
N HIS A 167 23.85 9.37 -22.11
CA HIS A 167 22.90 9.03 -21.06
C HIS A 167 21.52 8.90 -21.70
N GLY A 168 21.04 7.67 -21.79
CA GLY A 168 19.64 7.39 -22.06
C GLY A 168 18.80 7.95 -20.92
N TYR A 169 18.47 9.24 -20.97
CA TYR A 169 17.61 9.88 -19.99
C TYR A 169 16.20 9.29 -20.14
N SER A 170 15.63 8.79 -19.05
CA SER A 170 14.20 8.49 -18.98
C SER A 170 13.42 9.73 -19.37
N PHE A 171 12.35 9.56 -20.15
CA PHE A 171 11.51 10.62 -20.72
C PHE A 171 11.33 11.85 -19.81
N GLY A 172 10.96 11.66 -18.54
CA GLY A 172 10.73 12.77 -17.64
C GLY A 172 11.99 13.46 -17.10
N TRP A 173 13.13 12.77 -17.02
CA TRP A 173 14.41 13.43 -16.71
C TRP A 173 14.87 14.35 -17.83
N ALA A 174 14.65 13.93 -19.08
CA ALA A 174 14.85 14.79 -20.23
C ALA A 174 13.92 16.00 -20.13
N ILE A 175 12.60 15.81 -19.97
CA ILE A 175 11.68 16.96 -19.86
C ILE A 175 12.04 17.91 -18.71
N ALA A 176 12.39 17.37 -17.55
CA ALA A 176 12.80 18.18 -16.40
C ALA A 176 14.07 19.00 -16.68
N SER A 177 14.97 18.53 -17.54
CA SER A 177 16.16 19.31 -17.92
C SER A 177 15.83 20.49 -18.83
N TYR A 178 14.92 20.31 -19.80
CA TYR A 178 14.46 21.39 -20.68
C TYR A 178 13.63 22.44 -19.92
N ILE A 179 12.74 22.01 -19.02
CA ILE A 179 11.97 22.95 -18.17
C ILE A 179 12.93 23.81 -17.33
N ARG A 180 13.98 23.20 -16.76
CA ARG A 180 14.96 23.92 -15.94
C ARG A 180 15.82 24.88 -16.75
N SER A 181 16.15 24.55 -18.00
CA SER A 181 16.89 25.45 -18.88
C SER A 181 16.03 26.58 -19.46
N GLY A 182 14.72 26.58 -19.18
CA GLY A 182 13.78 27.56 -19.72
C GLY A 182 13.61 27.45 -21.24
N GLN A 183 14.08 26.34 -21.83
CA GLN A 183 13.97 26.09 -23.25
C GLN A 183 12.67 25.35 -23.53
N GLU A 184 11.99 25.75 -24.60
CA GLU A 184 10.85 25.01 -25.10
C GLU A 184 11.31 23.61 -25.52
N TRP A 185 10.55 22.58 -25.12
CA TRP A 185 10.80 21.22 -25.57
C TRP A 185 10.66 21.20 -27.10
N PRO A 186 11.72 20.82 -27.86
CA PRO A 186 11.68 20.89 -29.31
C PRO A 186 10.53 20.02 -29.83
N GLU A 187 9.91 20.43 -30.94
CA GLU A 187 8.86 19.62 -31.58
C GLU A 187 9.44 18.25 -31.99
N THR A 188 9.34 17.28 -31.10
CA THR A 188 9.84 15.94 -31.35
C THR A 188 8.94 15.27 -32.38
N LEU A 189 9.53 14.66 -33.39
CA LEU A 189 8.83 13.85 -34.41
C LEU A 189 8.05 12.65 -33.83
N LEU A 190 8.15 12.42 -32.52
CA LEU A 190 7.34 11.45 -31.79
C LEU A 190 5.87 11.87 -31.71
N PHE A 191 5.61 13.18 -31.65
CA PHE A 191 4.27 13.75 -31.59
C PHE A 191 4.03 14.77 -32.73
N PRO A 192 3.83 14.31 -33.99
CA PRO A 192 3.54 15.21 -35.10
C PRO A 192 2.17 15.89 -34.95
N ARG A 193 2.14 17.22 -35.07
CA ARG A 193 0.90 18.03 -35.06
C ARG A 193 0.24 18.09 -36.43
N VAL A 194 0.97 17.70 -37.46
CA VAL A 194 0.56 17.69 -38.86
C VAL A 194 0.95 16.33 -39.47
N ALA A 195 0.03 15.71 -40.21
CA ALA A 195 0.29 14.49 -40.97
C ALA A 195 -0.25 14.62 -42.40
N TYR A 196 0.30 13.84 -43.32
CA TYR A 196 -0.17 13.77 -44.70
C TYR A 196 -1.00 12.49 -44.90
N CYS A 197 -2.26 12.64 -45.30
CA CYS A 197 -3.16 11.54 -45.62
C CYS A 197 -3.26 11.36 -47.13
N ARG A 198 -3.11 10.13 -47.61
CA ARG A 198 -3.35 9.80 -49.03
C ARG A 198 -4.85 9.52 -49.21
N VAL A 199 -5.53 10.41 -49.93
CA VAL A 199 -6.95 10.25 -50.25
C VAL A 199 -7.03 9.44 -51.56
N PRO A 200 -7.60 8.22 -51.54
CA PRO A 200 -7.78 7.46 -52.77
C PRO A 200 -8.75 8.21 -53.69
N SER A 201 -8.42 8.31 -54.99
CA SER A 201 -9.26 9.01 -55.96
C SER A 201 -10.66 8.41 -56.07
N ILE A 202 -11.65 9.28 -56.31
CA ILE A 202 -12.90 8.90 -56.96
C ILE A 202 -12.55 8.31 -58.33
N ARG A 203 -13.03 7.11 -58.65
CA ARG A 203 -12.71 6.41 -59.90
C ARG A 203 -13.21 7.24 -61.10
N LEU A 204 -12.33 7.99 -61.75
CA LEU A 204 -12.53 8.44 -63.11
C LEU A 204 -11.84 7.45 -64.05
N VAL A 205 -12.55 7.04 -65.10
CA VAL A 205 -12.13 6.02 -66.06
C VAL A 205 -10.80 6.44 -66.70
N GLY A 206 -9.71 5.71 -66.41
CA GLY A 206 -8.41 5.91 -67.06
C GLY A 206 -7.15 5.94 -66.16
N GLY A 207 -7.28 6.03 -64.83
CA GLY A 207 -6.11 5.93 -63.93
C GLY A 207 -6.40 6.24 -62.46
N GLU A 208 -5.62 5.64 -61.54
CA GLU A 208 -5.69 5.91 -60.10
C GLU A 208 -4.82 7.13 -59.73
N ASN A 209 -5.42 8.33 -59.72
CA ASN A 209 -4.71 9.56 -59.32
C ASN A 209 -4.87 9.81 -57.81
N ALA A 210 -3.96 9.33 -56.98
CA ALA A 210 -4.05 9.60 -55.55
C ALA A 210 -3.59 11.02 -55.17
N TYR A 211 -4.41 11.73 -54.40
CA TYR A 211 -4.07 13.06 -53.85
C TYR A 211 -3.55 12.94 -52.42
N THR A 212 -2.65 13.84 -52.01
CA THR A 212 -2.18 13.94 -50.61
C THR A 212 -2.78 15.19 -49.95
N ALA A 213 -3.55 15.00 -48.89
CA ALA A 213 -4.08 16.08 -48.07
C ALA A 213 -3.24 16.25 -46.81
N GLN A 214 -3.04 17.49 -46.38
CA GLN A 214 -2.44 17.82 -45.08
C GLN A 214 -3.53 17.84 -44.01
N CYS A 215 -3.33 17.11 -42.92
CA CYS A 215 -4.25 16.98 -41.80
C CYS A 215 -3.58 17.48 -40.51
N THR A 216 -4.30 18.24 -39.70
CA THR A 216 -3.86 18.64 -38.35
C THR A 216 -4.33 17.62 -37.32
N LEU A 217 -3.47 17.23 -36.37
CA LEU A 217 -3.75 16.24 -35.33
C LEU A 217 -3.74 16.90 -33.94
N PRO A 218 -4.81 17.64 -33.57
CA PRO A 218 -4.87 18.33 -32.28
C PRO A 218 -4.84 17.36 -31.09
N ILE A 219 -5.35 16.14 -31.25
CA ILE A 219 -5.35 15.09 -30.21
C ILE A 219 -3.94 14.76 -29.70
N ASN A 220 -2.94 14.94 -30.56
CA ASN A 220 -1.57 14.60 -30.24
C ASN A 220 -0.92 15.61 -29.29
N MET A 221 -1.27 16.90 -29.45
CA MET A 221 -0.86 17.94 -28.50
C MET A 221 -1.46 17.70 -27.11
N LEU A 222 -2.70 17.20 -27.06
CA LEU A 222 -3.35 16.85 -25.80
C LEU A 222 -2.62 15.68 -25.12
N ASN A 223 -2.33 14.61 -25.87
CA ASN A 223 -1.61 13.45 -25.36
C ASN A 223 -0.23 13.81 -24.83
N GLU A 224 0.52 14.65 -25.54
CA GLU A 224 1.82 15.18 -25.10
C GLU A 224 1.72 15.77 -23.68
N LYS A 225 0.74 16.65 -23.43
CA LYS A 225 0.57 17.30 -22.12
C LYS A 225 0.08 16.34 -21.04
N ILE A 226 -0.84 15.43 -21.37
CA ILE A 226 -1.34 14.43 -20.42
C ILE A 226 -0.20 13.52 -19.95
N TYR A 227 0.65 13.02 -20.86
CA TYR A 227 1.75 12.13 -20.48
C TYR A 227 2.83 12.84 -19.64
N ILE A 228 3.12 14.11 -19.92
CA ILE A 228 4.01 14.93 -19.08
C ILE A 228 3.43 15.04 -17.67
N PHE A 229 2.15 15.41 -17.55
CA PHE A 229 1.49 15.52 -16.26
C PHE A 229 1.48 14.20 -15.48
N LEU A 230 1.06 13.10 -16.13
CA LEU A 230 0.99 11.78 -15.51
C LEU A 230 2.36 11.30 -15.01
N TRP A 231 3.43 11.54 -15.77
CA TRP A 231 4.77 11.13 -15.37
C TRP A 231 5.21 11.80 -14.05
N PHE A 232 5.09 13.13 -13.96
CA PHE A 232 5.43 13.86 -12.73
C PHE A 232 4.51 13.51 -11.56
N TRP A 233 3.22 13.33 -11.83
CA TRP A 233 2.25 12.92 -10.83
C TRP A 233 2.58 11.55 -10.24
N ILE A 234 2.85 10.55 -11.08
CA ILE A 234 3.18 9.19 -10.62
C ILE A 234 4.54 9.19 -9.90
N LEU A 235 5.51 9.99 -10.35
CA LEU A 235 6.78 10.16 -9.63
C LEU A 235 6.55 10.73 -8.21
N PHE A 236 5.69 11.74 -8.07
CA PHE A 236 5.32 12.28 -6.76
C PHE A 236 4.67 11.20 -5.87
N LEU A 237 3.75 10.40 -6.42
CA LEU A 237 3.14 9.29 -5.71
C LEU A 237 4.15 8.20 -5.30
N LEU A 238 5.13 7.90 -6.16
CA LEU A 238 6.22 6.97 -5.87
C LEU A 238 7.07 7.47 -4.70
N ILE A 239 7.50 8.74 -4.73
CA ILE A 239 8.28 9.36 -3.64
C ILE A 239 7.50 9.33 -2.34
N THR A 240 6.24 9.74 -2.35
CA THR A 240 5.35 9.72 -1.18
C THR A 240 5.17 8.30 -0.62
N SER A 241 5.05 7.30 -1.49
CA SER A 241 4.92 5.89 -1.12
C SER A 241 6.21 5.33 -0.50
N LEU A 242 7.38 5.70 -1.03
CA LEU A 242 8.69 5.35 -0.47
C LEU A 242 8.90 5.97 0.92
N LEU A 243 8.58 7.26 1.08
CA LEU A 243 8.61 7.94 2.38
C LEU A 243 7.67 7.26 3.39
N SER A 244 6.45 6.92 2.97
CA SER A 244 5.49 6.16 3.79
C SER A 244 6.09 4.82 4.22
N LEU A 245 6.63 4.03 3.29
CA LEU A 245 7.24 2.72 3.61
C LEU A 245 8.37 2.88 4.61
N PHE A 246 9.28 3.83 4.38
CA PHE A 246 10.42 4.10 5.26
C PHE A 246 9.97 4.46 6.68
N LEU A 247 9.00 5.37 6.83
CA LEU A 247 8.45 5.75 8.13
C LEU A 247 7.81 4.55 8.85
N TRP A 248 7.13 3.67 8.13
CA TRP A 248 6.56 2.44 8.69
C TRP A 248 7.63 1.45 9.13
N ILE A 249 8.69 1.27 8.35
CA ILE A 249 9.85 0.42 8.75
C ILE A 249 10.44 0.93 10.06
N ILE A 250 10.78 2.23 10.18
CA ILE A 250 11.34 2.78 11.44
C ILE A 250 10.35 2.63 12.60
N ARG A 251 9.04 2.78 12.35
CA ARG A 251 8.01 2.57 13.37
C ARG A 251 7.98 1.11 13.85
N ILE A 252 8.09 0.15 12.95
CA ILE A 252 7.88 -1.29 13.21
C ILE A 252 9.13 -1.98 13.74
N THR A 253 10.32 -1.69 13.20
CA THR A 253 11.56 -2.43 13.47
C THR A 253 12.14 -2.14 14.86
N SER A 254 11.81 -1.01 15.48
CA SER A 254 12.41 -0.64 16.78
C SER A 254 11.58 -1.16 17.98
N PRO A 255 12.06 -2.18 18.72
CA PRO A 255 11.37 -2.69 19.91
C PRO A 255 11.27 -1.63 21.01
N PHE A 256 12.29 -0.78 21.12
CA PHE A 256 12.31 0.32 22.09
C PHE A 256 11.23 1.38 21.80
N ARG A 257 11.02 1.72 20.52
CA ARG A 257 9.94 2.65 20.13
C ARG A 257 8.57 2.04 20.36
N ARG A 258 8.41 0.71 20.18
CA ARG A 258 7.18 -0.01 20.50
C ARG A 258 6.83 0.12 21.98
N TYR A 259 7.75 -0.23 22.87
CA TYR A 259 7.55 -0.13 24.32
C TYR A 259 7.20 1.31 24.73
N ARG A 260 8.01 2.28 24.28
CA ARG A 260 7.81 3.70 24.61
C ARG A 260 6.45 4.24 24.12
N TYR A 261 5.98 3.77 22.97
CA TYR A 261 4.69 4.16 22.39
C TYR A 261 3.52 3.71 23.28
N ILE A 262 3.46 2.43 23.68
CA ILE A 262 2.42 1.94 24.58
C ILE A 262 2.55 2.54 25.99
N ALA A 263 3.78 2.69 26.49
CA ALA A 263 4.04 3.36 27.76
C ALA A 263 3.54 4.81 27.81
N ARG A 264 3.43 5.49 26.66
CA ARG A 264 2.87 6.85 26.58
C ARG A 264 1.36 6.82 26.84
N PHE A 265 0.63 5.87 26.26
CA PHE A 265 -0.81 5.73 26.46
C PHE A 265 -1.16 5.37 27.91
N LEU A 266 -0.46 4.40 28.50
CA LEU A 266 -0.71 4.02 29.90
C LEU A 266 -0.39 5.14 30.90
N ARG A 267 0.57 6.02 30.57
CA ARG A 267 0.83 7.24 31.36
C ARG A 267 -0.34 8.23 31.30
N VAL A 268 -0.97 8.40 30.14
CA VAL A 268 -2.17 9.25 30.00
C VAL A 268 -3.32 8.70 30.86
N CYS A 269 -3.48 7.38 30.93
CA CYS A 269 -4.47 6.72 31.78
C CYS A 269 -4.14 6.73 33.29
N LYS A 270 -3.01 7.32 33.71
CA LYS A 270 -2.49 7.30 35.09
C LYS A 270 -2.13 5.91 35.65
N ILE A 271 -1.97 4.90 34.79
CA ILE A 271 -1.61 3.52 35.16
C ILE A 271 -0.11 3.25 34.89
N GLY A 272 0.60 4.21 34.29
CA GLY A 272 1.99 4.03 33.84
C GLY A 272 3.00 3.65 34.94
N GLU A 273 2.80 4.07 36.18
CA GLU A 273 3.70 3.71 37.30
C GLU A 273 3.48 2.28 37.80
N GLU A 274 2.24 1.78 37.76
CA GLU A 274 1.94 0.38 38.05
C GLU A 274 2.53 -0.55 36.98
N ALA A 275 2.40 -0.17 35.71
CA ALA A 275 2.91 -0.94 34.58
C ALA A 275 4.44 -1.10 34.58
N LYS A 276 5.19 -0.14 35.14
CA LYS A 276 6.66 -0.22 35.27
C LYS A 276 7.14 -1.14 36.39
N ARG A 277 6.26 -1.60 37.28
CA ARG A 277 6.68 -2.47 38.38
C ARG A 277 7.25 -3.78 37.83
N PRO A 278 8.30 -4.34 38.46
CA PRO A 278 8.80 -5.66 38.10
C PRO A 278 7.73 -6.73 38.38
N THR A 279 7.59 -7.69 37.48
CA THR A 279 6.57 -8.76 37.58
C THR A 279 6.80 -9.68 38.79
N GLY A 280 8.03 -9.75 39.30
CA GLY A 280 8.35 -10.51 40.50
C GLY A 280 9.73 -10.18 41.05
N PRO A 281 10.06 -10.63 42.28
CA PRO A 281 11.26 -10.23 43.01
C PRO A 281 12.58 -10.64 42.33
N ARG A 282 12.56 -11.62 41.40
CA ARG A 282 13.72 -12.07 40.61
C ARG A 282 13.63 -11.73 39.11
N SER A 283 12.51 -11.22 38.63
CA SER A 283 12.34 -10.92 37.20
C SER A 283 12.90 -9.54 36.87
N ARG A 284 13.85 -9.48 35.92
CA ARG A 284 14.36 -8.21 35.39
C ARG A 284 13.32 -7.49 34.51
N LYS A 285 12.36 -8.24 33.95
CA LYS A 285 11.33 -7.67 33.08
C LYS A 285 10.21 -6.99 33.87
N THR A 286 9.77 -5.85 33.37
CA THR A 286 8.61 -5.10 33.88
C THR A 286 7.29 -5.75 33.44
N GLN A 287 6.21 -5.52 34.19
CA GLN A 287 4.88 -5.98 33.78
C GLN A 287 4.49 -5.44 32.40
N LEU A 288 4.87 -4.20 32.11
CA LEU A 288 4.66 -3.59 30.80
C LEU A 288 5.41 -4.30 29.67
N GLU A 289 6.64 -4.74 29.90
CA GLU A 289 7.38 -5.51 28.90
C GLU A 289 6.70 -6.85 28.62
N ASN A 290 6.21 -7.55 29.65
CA ASN A 290 5.46 -8.80 29.46
C ASN A 290 4.14 -8.56 28.71
N PHE A 291 3.41 -7.50 29.04
CA PHE A 291 2.19 -7.12 28.30
C PHE A 291 2.49 -6.82 26.82
N VAL A 292 3.54 -6.06 26.53
CA VAL A 292 3.88 -5.67 25.15
C VAL A 292 4.45 -6.84 24.36
N ASP A 293 5.31 -7.67 24.95
CA ASP A 293 6.04 -8.73 24.24
C ASP A 293 5.23 -10.04 24.17
N ASP A 294 4.55 -10.45 25.24
CA ASP A 294 3.87 -11.75 25.30
C ASP A 294 2.39 -11.67 24.92
N TYR A 295 1.68 -10.63 25.39
CA TYR A 295 0.23 -10.46 25.17
C TYR A 295 -0.08 -9.68 23.87
N LEU A 296 0.31 -8.41 23.79
CA LEU A 296 -0.03 -7.52 22.67
C LEU A 296 0.77 -7.81 21.40
N ARG A 297 2.04 -8.24 21.55
CA ARG A 297 2.96 -8.59 20.45
C ARG A 297 3.11 -7.45 19.42
N GLN A 298 3.68 -7.77 18.26
CA GLN A 298 3.91 -6.77 17.21
C GLN A 298 2.63 -6.41 16.45
N ASP A 299 1.78 -7.40 16.14
CA ASP A 299 0.52 -7.21 15.44
C ASP A 299 -0.50 -6.39 16.28
N GLY A 300 -0.62 -6.64 17.59
CA GLY A 300 -1.52 -5.83 18.45
C GLY A 300 -1.04 -4.38 18.60
N VAL A 301 0.27 -4.15 18.73
CA VAL A 301 0.81 -2.78 18.71
C VAL A 301 0.57 -2.10 17.36
N PHE A 302 0.64 -2.86 16.27
CA PHE A 302 0.30 -2.34 14.94
C PHE A 302 -1.19 -1.96 14.85
N LEU A 303 -2.10 -2.79 15.36
CA LEU A 303 -3.53 -2.48 15.40
C LEU A 303 -3.81 -1.23 16.24
N VAL A 304 -3.20 -1.09 17.42
CA VAL A 304 -3.29 0.13 18.24
C VAL A 304 -2.78 1.37 17.51
N ARG A 305 -1.73 1.24 16.68
CA ARG A 305 -1.24 2.34 15.84
C ARG A 305 -2.20 2.69 14.73
N MET A 306 -2.75 1.70 14.04
CA MET A 306 -3.77 1.92 13.02
C MET A 306 -5.01 2.57 13.61
N LEU A 307 -5.44 2.12 14.78
CA LEU A 307 -6.52 2.72 15.54
C LEU A 307 -6.24 4.20 15.84
N ALA A 308 -5.06 4.52 16.37
CA ALA A 308 -4.69 5.89 16.73
C ALA A 308 -4.59 6.83 15.51
N ILE A 309 -4.12 6.34 14.35
CA ILE A 309 -4.01 7.15 13.12
C ILE A 309 -5.40 7.49 12.56
N ASN A 310 -6.38 6.57 12.67
CA ASN A 310 -7.69 6.73 12.05
C ASN A 310 -8.76 7.33 13.00
N ALA A 311 -8.75 6.94 14.27
CA ALA A 311 -9.74 7.35 15.28
C ALA A 311 -9.20 8.33 16.34
N GLY A 312 -7.89 8.59 16.33
CA GLY A 312 -7.22 9.56 17.21
C GLY A 312 -6.51 8.94 18.43
N GLU A 313 -5.49 9.65 18.94
CA GLU A 313 -4.66 9.18 20.07
C GLU A 313 -5.45 9.05 21.39
N VAL A 314 -6.46 9.90 21.63
CA VAL A 314 -7.24 9.90 22.88
C VAL A 314 -8.10 8.63 22.98
N LEU A 315 -8.81 8.27 21.91
CA LEU A 315 -9.61 7.05 21.89
C LEU A 315 -8.73 5.81 21.99
N ALA A 316 -7.59 5.80 21.28
CA ALA A 316 -6.63 4.70 21.39
C ALA A 316 -6.06 4.57 22.81
N ALA A 317 -5.86 5.67 23.54
CA ALA A 317 -5.44 5.63 24.94
C ALA A 317 -6.48 4.94 25.84
N ASP A 318 -7.76 5.32 25.69
CA ASP A 318 -8.86 4.73 26.47
C ASP A 318 -8.97 3.22 26.17
N VAL A 319 -8.88 2.81 24.90
CA VAL A 319 -8.87 1.39 24.49
C VAL A 319 -7.70 0.63 25.11
N VAL A 320 -6.47 1.16 24.99
CA VAL A 320 -5.27 0.52 25.58
C VAL A 320 -5.37 0.40 27.10
N GLY A 321 -5.97 1.39 27.77
CA GLY A 321 -6.21 1.35 29.21
C GLY A 321 -7.18 0.23 29.62
N LEU A 322 -8.26 0.02 28.85
CA LEU A 322 -9.19 -1.09 29.10
C LEU A 322 -8.53 -2.45 28.88
N VAL A 323 -7.82 -2.60 27.75
CA VAL A 323 -7.10 -3.86 27.43
C VAL A 323 -6.05 -4.20 28.50
N TRP A 324 -5.38 -3.20 29.05
CA TRP A 324 -4.46 -3.39 30.17
C TRP A 324 -5.17 -3.91 31.44
N ASN A 325 -6.33 -3.35 31.77
CA ASN A 325 -7.09 -3.77 32.95
C ASN A 325 -7.59 -5.21 32.80
N HIS A 326 -8.05 -5.60 31.60
CA HIS A 326 -8.42 -6.97 31.30
C HIS A 326 -7.23 -7.93 31.40
N TYR A 327 -6.06 -7.51 30.91
CA TYR A 327 -4.81 -8.29 31.05
C TYR A 327 -4.45 -8.55 32.51
N GLN A 328 -4.55 -7.55 33.39
CA GLN A 328 -4.30 -7.71 34.83
C GLN A 328 -5.34 -8.59 35.52
N GLY A 329 -6.59 -8.59 35.01
CA GLY A 329 -7.68 -9.43 35.51
C GLY A 329 -7.57 -10.92 35.14
N ARG A 330 -6.76 -11.28 34.11
CA ARG A 330 -6.52 -12.68 33.75
C ARG A 330 -5.60 -13.34 34.80
N LYS A 331 -6.16 -14.18 35.69
CA LYS A 331 -5.39 -14.97 36.65
C LYS A 331 -4.44 -15.95 35.92
N PRO A 332 -3.24 -16.24 36.44
CA PRO A 332 -2.30 -17.19 35.84
C PRO A 332 -2.80 -18.66 35.81
N GLU A 333 -3.96 -18.98 36.39
CA GLU A 333 -4.55 -20.33 36.41
C GLU A 333 -5.19 -20.76 35.07
N ASP A 334 -5.49 -19.83 34.16
CA ASP A 334 -5.89 -20.17 32.77
C ASP A 334 -4.68 -20.56 31.88
N ILE A 335 -3.47 -20.57 32.44
CA ILE A 335 -2.25 -21.02 31.76
C ILE A 335 -2.01 -22.53 31.98
N THR A 336 -2.82 -23.18 32.84
CA THR A 336 -2.85 -24.65 32.93
C THR A 336 -3.78 -25.23 31.85
N PRO A 337 -3.32 -26.19 31.03
CA PRO A 337 -4.20 -26.80 30.04
C PRO A 337 -5.35 -27.51 30.76
N LEU A 338 -6.56 -27.37 30.21
CA LEU A 338 -7.63 -28.35 30.42
C LEU A 338 -7.02 -29.76 30.41
N PRO A 339 -7.28 -30.60 31.44
CA PRO A 339 -6.78 -31.95 31.44
C PRO A 339 -7.22 -32.65 30.15
N ALA A 340 -6.33 -33.48 29.58
CA ALA A 340 -6.51 -34.15 28.28
C ALA A 340 -7.75 -35.07 28.19
N ASN A 341 -8.56 -35.13 29.25
CA ASN A 341 -9.76 -35.94 29.38
C ASN A 341 -11.04 -35.09 29.54
N PHE A 342 -11.06 -33.84 29.07
CA PHE A 342 -12.32 -33.12 28.94
C PHE A 342 -13.08 -33.66 27.72
N VAL A 343 -13.89 -34.69 27.95
CA VAL A 343 -14.98 -35.06 27.05
C VAL A 343 -15.92 -33.86 27.01
N PRO A 344 -16.21 -33.26 25.85
CA PRO A 344 -17.21 -32.20 25.77
C PRO A 344 -18.54 -32.77 26.23
N SER A 345 -19.03 -32.33 27.39
CA SER A 345 -20.44 -32.46 27.71
C SER A 345 -21.22 -31.66 26.66
N GLU A 346 -21.90 -32.40 25.78
CA GLU A 346 -22.98 -31.95 24.91
C GLU A 346 -22.67 -30.69 24.08
N MET A 347 -22.13 -30.95 22.88
CA MET A 347 -22.39 -30.12 21.71
C MET A 347 -23.90 -30.00 21.52
N MET A 348 -24.51 -28.91 22.01
CA MET A 348 -25.86 -28.55 21.60
C MET A 348 -25.81 -28.06 20.15
N SER A 349 -26.40 -28.87 19.27
CA SER A 349 -26.46 -28.69 17.82
C SER A 349 -27.11 -27.36 17.40
N PRO A 350 -26.69 -26.74 16.27
CA PRO A 350 -27.25 -25.47 15.78
C PRO A 350 -28.73 -25.49 15.35
N HIS A 351 -29.43 -26.62 15.47
CA HIS A 351 -30.81 -26.76 14.99
C HIS A 351 -31.88 -26.09 15.88
N ASP A 352 -31.57 -25.72 17.13
CA ASP A 352 -32.57 -25.18 18.08
C ASP A 352 -32.72 -23.65 18.11
N LYS A 353 -31.96 -22.89 17.30
CA LYS A 353 -32.14 -21.43 17.21
C LYS A 353 -33.04 -20.95 16.06
N ILE A 354 -33.54 -21.85 15.21
CA ILE A 354 -34.37 -21.47 14.05
C ILE A 354 -35.87 -21.41 14.41
N GLN A 355 -36.30 -21.89 15.58
CA GLN A 355 -37.72 -21.98 15.94
C GLN A 355 -38.29 -20.81 16.77
N LYS A 356 -37.56 -19.68 16.91
CA LYS A 356 -38.09 -18.48 17.62
C LYS A 356 -37.84 -17.17 16.86
N ILE A 357 -38.26 -17.12 15.59
CA ILE A 357 -38.67 -15.87 14.95
C ILE A 357 -39.91 -16.18 14.10
N GLU A 358 -41.04 -16.42 14.75
CA GLU A 358 -42.35 -16.29 14.09
C GLU A 358 -42.64 -14.79 13.92
N VAL A 359 -42.55 -14.39 12.65
CA VAL A 359 -43.41 -13.45 11.93
C VAL A 359 -44.54 -12.82 12.76
N GLY A 360 -44.42 -11.51 12.98
CA GLY A 360 -45.53 -10.63 13.30
C GLY A 360 -45.63 -9.53 12.25
N PHE A 361 -46.26 -9.85 11.11
CA PHE A 361 -46.85 -8.88 10.20
C PHE A 361 -48.24 -8.53 10.72
N VAL A 362 -48.45 -7.28 11.13
CA VAL A 362 -49.64 -6.46 10.81
C VAL A 362 -49.17 -5.03 10.63
#